data_AF-A0A650EJ45-F1
#
_entry.id   AF-A0A650EJ45-F1
#
_cell.length_a   1.000
_cell.length_b   1.000
_cell.length_c   1.000
_cell.angle_alpha   90.00
_cell.angle_beta   90.00
_cell.angle_gamma   90.00
#
_symmetry.space_group_name_H-M   'P 1'
#
loop_
_entity.id
_entity.type
_entity.pdbx_description
1 polymer ?
#
loop_
_entity_poly.entity_id
_entity_poly.type
_entity_poly.pdbx_seq_one_letter_code
_entity_poly.pdbx_strand_id
1 'polypeptide(L)'
;MVEYILHKTKEETSLKNHKMYVSTPYNRVQAVEERLKKIFDDELKSEDSVLVSYKPAIISKLAKYLSGHVTRPASIGIAGETASGKSTITLDIIDTIKSFATEFEIEDAITRVNTDDYYYDRSEMVKAAGSFAEFAKNYDLDVPQALELELMSEHIKELLTGKSVFLPKYDMSGTAKRFDNHTLAHPSKIIISEGLFALTEKIKDAFDFKIYVDVRPEVQKERFFVRAAERDLGESAKGIYKNASQKAEIYIRPCKNDADIVLSGEAVRAKYKAFLNKLINIVQQENFRNKIIL
;
A
#
# COMPACT_ATOMS: atom_id res chain seq x y z
N MET A 1 -49.03 21.61 -55.78
CA MET A 1 -48.94 22.37 -54.53
C MET A 1 -49.15 21.37 -53.40
N VAL A 2 -48.07 20.96 -52.70
CA VAL A 2 -47.67 21.46 -51.35
C VAL A 2 -48.55 20.78 -50.28
N GLU A 3 -48.09 20.07 -49.25
CA GLU A 3 -46.77 19.71 -48.72
C GLU A 3 -46.99 18.53 -47.76
N TYR A 4 -46.01 17.62 -47.69
CA TYR A 4 -45.97 16.45 -46.80
C TYR A 4 -45.20 16.87 -45.54
N ILE A 5 -45.85 16.97 -44.37
CA ILE A 5 -45.13 17.14 -43.09
C ILE A 5 -45.10 15.79 -42.38
N LEU A 6 -43.99 15.08 -42.62
CA LEU A 6 -43.58 13.90 -41.86
C LEU A 6 -43.11 14.32 -40.46
N HIS A 7 -43.80 13.81 -39.44
CA HIS A 7 -43.28 13.75 -38.08
C HIS A 7 -41.98 12.93 -38.07
N LYS A 8 -40.83 13.60 -37.92
CA LYS A 8 -39.56 12.94 -37.59
C LYS A 8 -39.57 12.56 -36.11
N THR A 9 -39.87 11.30 -35.83
CA THR A 9 -39.42 10.62 -34.61
C THR A 9 -37.90 10.48 -34.69
N LYS A 10 -37.18 11.15 -33.77
CA LYS A 10 -35.75 10.87 -33.55
C LYS A 10 -35.66 9.49 -32.89
N GLU A 11 -35.38 8.47 -33.69
CA GLU A 11 -34.82 7.21 -33.18
C GLU A 11 -33.43 7.50 -32.62
N GLU A 12 -33.33 7.59 -31.31
CA GLU A 12 -32.06 7.50 -30.59
C GLU A 12 -31.53 6.08 -30.77
N THR A 13 -30.61 5.91 -31.71
CA THR A 13 -29.82 4.70 -31.88
C THR A 13 -28.97 4.51 -30.62
N SER A 14 -29.45 3.70 -29.67
CA SER A 14 -28.64 3.27 -28.52
C SER A 14 -27.55 2.32 -29.04
N LEU A 15 -26.40 2.89 -29.40
CA LEU A 15 -25.15 2.13 -29.55
C LEU A 15 -24.78 1.62 -28.16
N LYS A 16 -25.29 0.43 -27.82
CA LYS A 16 -24.78 -0.38 -26.71
C LYS A 16 -23.33 -0.71 -27.06
N ASN A 17 -22.40 0.09 -26.53
CA ASN A 17 -21.00 -0.26 -26.43
C ASN A 17 -20.89 -1.54 -25.60
N HIS A 18 -21.00 -2.69 -26.26
CA HIS A 18 -20.51 -3.95 -25.72
C HIS A 18 -19.01 -3.73 -25.49
N LYS A 19 -18.61 -3.53 -24.23
CA LYS A 19 -17.23 -3.76 -23.81
C LYS A 19 -16.94 -5.21 -24.17
N MET A 20 -16.28 -5.40 -25.31
CA MET A 20 -15.77 -6.68 -25.74
C MET A 20 -14.75 -7.07 -24.67
N TYR A 21 -15.14 -7.98 -23.77
CA TYR A 21 -14.20 -8.63 -22.86
C TYR A 21 -13.28 -9.47 -23.74
N VAL A 22 -12.23 -8.85 -24.26
CA VAL A 22 -11.14 -9.57 -24.91
C VAL A 22 -10.51 -10.40 -23.80
N SER A 23 -10.87 -11.67 -23.72
CA SER A 23 -10.20 -12.62 -22.84
C SER A 23 -8.72 -12.59 -23.21
N THR A 24 -7.88 -12.06 -22.32
CA THR A 24 -6.43 -12.15 -22.47
C THR A 24 -6.09 -13.63 -22.71
N PRO A 25 -5.45 -13.99 -23.85
CA PRO A 25 -5.17 -15.39 -24.15
C PRO A 25 -4.42 -16.01 -22.98
N TYR A 26 -4.80 -17.22 -22.57
CA TYR A 26 -4.16 -17.94 -21.46
C TYR A 26 -2.63 -17.95 -21.58
N ASN A 27 -2.13 -18.06 -22.82
CA ASN A 27 -0.72 -18.01 -23.17
C ASN A 27 -0.02 -16.71 -22.72
N ARG A 28 -0.72 -15.56 -22.69
CA ARG A 28 -0.16 -14.29 -22.23
C ARG A 28 0.01 -14.25 -20.71
N VAL A 29 -0.95 -14.78 -19.95
CA VAL A 29 -0.83 -14.88 -18.48
C VAL A 29 0.36 -15.77 -18.11
N GLN A 30 0.47 -16.94 -18.76
CA GLN A 30 1.59 -17.86 -18.55
C GLN A 30 2.95 -17.23 -18.87
N ALA A 31 3.08 -16.53 -20.00
CA ALA A 31 4.32 -15.85 -20.37
C ALA A 31 4.72 -14.73 -19.38
N VAL A 32 3.75 -14.05 -18.76
CA VAL A 32 4.04 -13.10 -17.67
C VAL A 32 4.45 -13.84 -16.40
N GLU A 33 3.79 -14.94 -16.07
CA GLU A 33 4.08 -15.76 -14.90
C GLU A 33 5.52 -16.32 -14.94
N GLU A 34 5.96 -16.84 -16.07
CA GLU A 34 7.34 -17.35 -16.26
C GLU A 34 8.39 -16.25 -16.07
N ARG A 35 8.15 -15.05 -16.63
CA ARG A 35 9.06 -13.89 -16.47
C ARG A 35 9.12 -13.43 -15.02
N LEU A 36 7.97 -13.33 -14.35
CA LEU A 36 7.90 -12.97 -12.93
C LEU A 36 8.63 -13.98 -12.06
N LYS A 37 8.40 -15.28 -12.30
CA LYS A 37 9.08 -16.35 -11.57
C LYS A 37 10.60 -16.20 -11.68
N LYS A 38 11.11 -15.99 -12.90
CA LYS A 38 12.54 -15.75 -13.12
C LYS A 38 13.04 -14.53 -12.35
N ILE A 39 12.35 -13.38 -12.43
CA ILE A 39 12.74 -12.15 -11.73
C ILE A 39 12.82 -12.37 -10.22
N PHE A 40 11.81 -13.02 -9.63
CA PHE A 40 11.76 -13.26 -8.19
C PHE A 40 12.81 -14.30 -7.75
N ASP A 41 13.00 -15.39 -8.50
CA ASP A 41 13.99 -16.41 -8.20
C ASP A 41 15.42 -15.87 -8.30
N ASP A 42 15.71 -15.05 -9.32
CA ASP A 42 17.01 -14.41 -9.51
C ASP A 42 17.28 -13.38 -8.40
N GLU A 43 16.27 -12.59 -8.02
CA GLU A 43 16.38 -11.61 -6.95
C GLU A 43 16.60 -12.29 -5.59
N LEU A 44 15.84 -13.34 -5.26
CA LEU A 44 15.95 -14.07 -3.99
C LEU A 44 17.33 -14.73 -3.80
N LYS A 45 18.00 -15.13 -4.89
CA LYS A 45 19.34 -15.73 -4.86
C LYS A 45 20.48 -14.71 -4.84
N SER A 46 20.19 -13.43 -4.99
CA SER A 46 21.22 -12.38 -5.02
C SER A 46 21.76 -12.08 -3.62
N GLU A 47 23.05 -11.76 -3.52
CA GLU A 47 23.77 -11.56 -2.25
C GLU A 47 23.17 -10.42 -1.40
N ASP A 48 22.70 -9.34 -2.06
CA ASP A 48 22.06 -8.19 -1.43
C ASP A 48 20.55 -8.14 -1.75
N SER A 49 19.88 -9.29 -1.66
CA SER A 49 18.49 -9.42 -2.08
C SER A 49 17.56 -8.43 -1.38
N VAL A 50 16.67 -7.80 -2.16
CA VAL A 50 15.54 -7.06 -1.58
C VAL A 50 14.44 -8.00 -1.08
N LEU A 51 14.47 -9.29 -1.48
CA LEU A 51 13.51 -10.31 -1.08
C LEU A 51 14.11 -11.17 0.04
N VAL A 52 13.38 -11.30 1.15
CA VAL A 52 13.67 -12.31 2.19
C VAL A 52 12.96 -13.62 1.85
N SER A 53 11.71 -13.53 1.38
CA SER A 53 10.93 -14.67 0.90
C SER A 53 9.70 -14.21 0.14
N TYR A 54 9.04 -15.11 -0.59
CA TYR A 54 7.74 -14.87 -1.19
C TYR A 54 6.95 -16.17 -1.30
N LYS A 55 5.61 -16.11 -1.26
CA LYS A 55 4.73 -17.26 -1.47
C LYS A 55 4.59 -17.54 -2.97
N PRO A 56 4.76 -18.78 -3.47
CA PRO A 56 4.68 -19.07 -4.91
C PRO A 56 3.37 -18.60 -5.58
N ALA A 57 2.25 -18.65 -4.85
CA ALA A 57 0.94 -18.20 -5.33
C ALA A 57 0.92 -16.72 -5.75
N ILE A 58 1.82 -15.88 -5.21
CA ILE A 58 1.87 -14.46 -5.55
C ILE A 58 2.28 -14.21 -7.00
N ILE A 59 3.10 -15.11 -7.58
CA ILE A 59 3.58 -14.99 -8.95
C ILE A 59 2.42 -15.10 -9.93
N SER A 60 1.55 -16.10 -9.76
CA SER A 60 0.34 -16.25 -10.59
C SER A 60 -0.65 -15.11 -10.36
N LYS A 61 -0.80 -14.64 -9.11
CA LYS A 61 -1.65 -13.47 -8.82
C LYS A 61 -1.16 -12.21 -9.52
N LEU A 62 0.13 -11.88 -9.38
CA LEU A 62 0.76 -10.76 -10.09
C LEU A 62 0.59 -10.91 -11.61
N ALA A 63 0.85 -12.10 -12.16
CA ALA A 63 0.73 -12.34 -13.59
C ALA A 63 -0.67 -12.01 -14.14
N LYS A 64 -1.73 -12.35 -13.39
CA LYS A 64 -3.11 -12.00 -13.76
C LYS A 64 -3.37 -10.50 -13.79
N TYR A 65 -2.84 -9.73 -12.84
CA TYR A 65 -2.96 -8.27 -12.86
C TYR A 65 -2.11 -7.64 -13.98
N LEU A 66 -0.83 -7.98 -14.08
CA LEU A 66 0.09 -7.34 -15.03
C LEU A 66 -0.22 -7.66 -16.50
N SER A 67 -0.84 -8.82 -16.78
CA SER A 67 -1.33 -9.19 -18.12
C SER A 67 -2.69 -8.59 -18.48
N GLY A 68 -3.34 -7.88 -17.56
CA GLY A 68 -4.69 -7.33 -17.74
C GLY A 68 -5.80 -8.39 -17.71
N HIS A 69 -5.52 -9.63 -17.29
CA HIS A 69 -6.56 -10.64 -17.07
C HIS A 69 -7.48 -10.24 -15.90
N VAL A 70 -6.90 -9.65 -14.84
CA VAL A 70 -7.65 -8.93 -13.80
C VAL A 70 -7.57 -7.45 -14.11
N THR A 71 -8.72 -6.81 -14.31
CA THR A 71 -8.83 -5.40 -14.74
C THR A 71 -9.31 -4.45 -13.64
N ARG A 72 -9.72 -4.97 -12.49
CA ARG A 72 -10.07 -4.15 -11.32
C ARG A 72 -8.82 -3.58 -10.65
N PRO A 73 -8.94 -2.47 -9.89
CA PRO A 73 -7.85 -1.98 -9.04
C PRO A 73 -7.27 -3.04 -8.10
N ALA A 74 -6.01 -2.86 -7.74
CA ALA A 74 -5.29 -3.68 -6.76
C ALA A 74 -5.13 -2.93 -5.44
N SER A 75 -5.22 -3.64 -4.30
CA SER A 75 -4.84 -3.10 -2.99
C SER A 75 -3.56 -3.74 -2.45
N ILE A 76 -2.67 -2.91 -1.91
CA ILE A 76 -1.38 -3.32 -1.34
C ILE A 76 -1.31 -2.89 0.12
N GLY A 77 -1.11 -3.84 1.03
CA GLY A 77 -0.90 -3.59 2.46
C GLY A 77 0.55 -3.86 2.84
N ILE A 78 1.20 -2.91 3.50
CA ILE A 78 2.61 -3.00 3.90
C ILE A 78 2.71 -2.86 5.42
N ALA A 79 3.16 -3.90 6.10
CA ALA A 79 3.43 -3.87 7.54
C ALA A 79 4.90 -4.18 7.85
N GLY A 80 5.27 -3.96 9.11
CA GLY A 80 6.61 -4.17 9.62
C GLY A 80 6.79 -3.40 10.92
N GLU A 81 7.79 -3.77 11.71
CA GLU A 81 8.04 -3.08 12.98
C GLU A 81 8.43 -1.61 12.77
N THR A 82 8.37 -0.82 13.84
CA THR A 82 9.00 0.50 13.84
C THR A 82 10.47 0.37 13.44
N ALA A 83 10.99 1.36 12.73
CA ALA A 83 12.36 1.40 12.18
C ALA A 83 12.74 0.26 11.20
N SER A 84 11.79 -0.54 10.71
CA SER A 84 12.03 -1.56 9.67
C SER A 84 12.36 -1.00 8.28
N GLY A 85 11.88 0.20 7.95
CA GLY A 85 12.05 0.80 6.62
C GLY A 85 10.79 0.75 5.74
N LYS A 86 9.68 0.20 6.25
CA LYS A 86 8.37 0.13 5.57
C LYS A 86 7.92 1.45 4.92
N SER A 87 8.00 2.58 5.62
CA SER A 87 7.59 3.87 5.07
C SER A 87 8.51 4.32 3.93
N THR A 88 9.81 4.08 4.04
CA THR A 88 10.79 4.39 2.98
C THR A 88 10.54 3.55 1.73
N ILE A 89 10.35 2.23 1.89
CA ILE A 89 10.06 1.31 0.78
C ILE A 89 8.71 1.64 0.14
N THR A 90 7.71 1.98 0.93
CA THR A 90 6.38 2.41 0.43
C THR A 90 6.49 3.65 -0.44
N LEU A 91 7.28 4.64 -0.02
CA LEU A 91 7.53 5.84 -0.82
C LEU A 91 8.31 5.50 -2.10
N ASP A 92 9.31 4.63 -2.04
CA ASP A 92 10.01 4.16 -3.25
C ASP A 92 9.07 3.46 -4.24
N ILE A 93 8.12 2.65 -3.77
CA ILE A 93 7.08 2.03 -4.61
C ILE A 93 6.18 3.11 -5.25
N ILE A 94 5.68 4.04 -4.44
CA ILE A 94 4.80 5.12 -4.90
C ILE A 94 5.50 5.99 -5.96
N ASP A 95 6.73 6.43 -5.68
CA ASP A 95 7.50 7.29 -6.56
C ASP A 95 7.79 6.58 -7.89
N THR A 96 8.18 5.30 -7.83
CA THR A 96 8.48 4.49 -9.02
C THR A 96 7.23 4.31 -9.90
N ILE A 97 6.06 4.04 -9.28
CA ILE A 97 4.78 3.92 -10.01
C ILE A 97 4.36 5.28 -10.58
N LYS A 98 4.51 6.37 -9.83
CA LYS A 98 4.18 7.72 -10.31
C LYS A 98 5.07 8.15 -11.47
N SER A 99 6.37 7.87 -11.43
CA SER A 99 7.28 8.16 -12.54
C SER A 99 6.84 7.44 -13.81
N PHE A 100 6.53 6.15 -13.73
CA PHE A 100 6.00 5.40 -14.86
C PHE A 100 4.64 5.93 -15.33
N ALA A 101 3.74 6.27 -14.40
CA ALA A 101 2.44 6.82 -14.74
C ALA A 101 2.55 8.16 -15.48
N THR A 102 3.46 9.04 -15.06
CA THR A 102 3.74 10.30 -15.75
C THR A 102 4.27 10.05 -17.16
N GLU A 103 5.24 9.13 -17.32
CA GLU A 103 5.84 8.82 -18.62
C GLU A 103 4.82 8.24 -19.63
N PHE A 104 3.87 7.43 -19.15
CA PHE A 104 2.89 6.76 -20.00
C PHE A 104 1.50 7.40 -20.01
N GLU A 105 1.35 8.56 -19.35
CA GLU A 105 0.12 9.34 -19.23
C GLU A 105 -1.04 8.56 -18.59
N ILE A 106 -0.73 7.88 -17.48
CA ILE A 106 -1.69 7.10 -16.70
C ILE A 106 -2.24 7.96 -15.56
N GLU A 107 -3.49 8.37 -15.70
CA GLU A 107 -4.23 9.04 -14.63
C GLU A 107 -4.58 8.07 -13.49
N ASP A 108 -4.70 8.62 -12.27
CA ASP A 108 -5.10 7.88 -11.07
C ASP A 108 -4.34 6.55 -10.88
N ALA A 109 -3.03 6.59 -11.05
CA ALA A 109 -2.21 5.39 -10.96
C ALA A 109 -2.15 4.81 -9.54
N ILE A 110 -2.06 5.68 -8.52
CA ILE A 110 -1.90 5.24 -7.13
C ILE A 110 -2.50 6.22 -6.12
N THR A 111 -3.29 5.68 -5.18
CA THR A 111 -3.83 6.40 -4.02
C THR A 111 -3.25 5.79 -2.74
N ARG A 112 -2.67 6.62 -1.87
CA ARG A 112 -2.14 6.20 -0.56
C ARG A 112 -3.20 6.40 0.52
N VAL A 113 -3.50 5.34 1.28
CA VAL A 113 -4.30 5.38 2.51
C VAL A 113 -3.36 5.08 3.68
N ASN A 114 -2.99 6.11 4.44
CA ASN A 114 -2.02 6.00 5.53
C ASN A 114 -2.67 5.44 6.80
N THR A 115 -2.16 4.33 7.33
CA THR A 115 -2.76 3.66 8.50
C THR A 115 -2.71 4.54 9.74
N ASP A 116 -1.62 5.29 9.91
CA ASP A 116 -1.43 6.16 11.08
C ASP A 116 -2.46 7.31 11.13
N ASP A 117 -3.16 7.62 10.02
CA ASP A 117 -4.23 8.63 10.05
C ASP A 117 -5.55 8.12 10.66
N TYR A 118 -5.64 6.81 10.96
CA TYR A 118 -6.83 6.16 11.52
C TYR A 118 -6.78 5.96 13.04
N TYR A 119 -5.81 6.52 13.76
CA TYR A 119 -5.90 6.58 15.23
C TYR A 119 -7.18 7.31 15.66
N TYR A 120 -7.84 6.83 16.72
CA TYR A 120 -8.98 7.55 17.28
C TYR A 120 -8.55 8.90 17.86
N ASP A 121 -9.44 9.91 17.80
CA ASP A 121 -9.21 11.16 18.51
C ASP A 121 -9.13 10.90 20.02
N ARG A 122 -8.04 11.38 20.64
CA ARG A 122 -7.81 11.32 22.08
C ARG A 122 -7.39 12.68 22.63
N SER A 123 -7.60 13.76 21.87
CA SER A 123 -7.13 15.09 22.22
C SER A 123 -7.72 15.63 23.52
N GLU A 124 -9.00 15.37 23.79
CA GLU A 124 -9.63 15.74 25.06
C GLU A 124 -9.07 14.93 26.25
N MET A 125 -8.72 13.66 26.04
CA MET A 125 -8.07 12.84 27.08
C MET A 125 -6.65 13.32 27.37
N VAL A 126 -5.90 13.70 26.33
CA VAL A 126 -4.57 14.30 26.47
C VAL A 126 -4.65 15.63 27.22
N LYS A 127 -5.62 16.49 26.89
CA LYS A 127 -5.85 17.74 27.63
C LYS A 127 -6.20 17.48 29.10
N ALA A 128 -7.09 16.54 29.38
CA ALA A 128 -7.48 16.19 30.73
C ALA A 128 -6.31 15.63 31.57
N ALA A 129 -5.39 14.89 30.95
CA ALA A 129 -4.16 14.40 31.60
C ALA A 129 -3.09 15.51 31.79
N GLY A 130 -3.26 16.67 31.15
CA GLY A 130 -2.32 17.80 31.20
C GLY A 130 -1.14 17.69 30.24
N SER A 131 -0.79 16.49 29.76
CA SER A 131 0.21 16.27 28.71
C SER A 131 0.05 14.91 28.04
N PHE A 132 0.62 14.73 26.85
CA PHE A 132 0.66 13.44 26.17
C PHE A 132 1.41 12.38 26.98
N ALA A 133 2.49 12.77 27.66
CA ALA A 133 3.30 11.86 28.47
C ALA A 133 2.49 11.27 29.63
N GLU A 134 1.68 12.08 30.32
CA GLU A 134 0.79 11.60 31.40
C GLU A 134 -0.36 10.74 30.86
N PHE A 135 -0.93 11.10 29.70
CA PHE A 135 -1.94 10.29 29.02
C PHE A 135 -1.41 8.91 28.65
N ALA A 136 -0.23 8.83 28.03
CA ALA A 136 0.36 7.60 27.53
C ALA A 136 0.76 6.60 28.63
N LYS A 137 0.84 7.02 29.90
CA LYS A 137 1.02 6.09 31.04
C LYS A 137 -0.20 5.20 31.27
N ASN A 138 -1.39 5.67 30.89
CA ASN A 138 -2.66 5.02 31.17
C ASN A 138 -3.40 4.58 29.90
N TYR A 139 -2.90 4.95 28.72
CA TYR A 139 -3.50 4.62 27.43
C TYR A 139 -2.44 4.11 26.45
N ASP A 140 -2.65 2.90 25.94
CA ASP A 140 -1.74 2.26 25.01
C ASP A 140 -2.12 2.56 23.57
N LEU A 141 -1.23 3.23 22.85
CA LEU A 141 -1.38 3.55 21.43
C LEU A 141 -0.72 2.48 20.53
N ASP A 142 0.12 1.61 21.07
CA ASP A 142 0.84 0.58 20.31
C ASP A 142 0.01 -0.70 20.19
N VAL A 143 -1.31 -0.57 20.04
CA VAL A 143 -2.25 -1.69 19.87
C VAL A 143 -3.22 -1.44 18.72
N PRO A 144 -3.69 -2.49 18.00
CA PRO A 144 -4.64 -2.32 16.90
C PRO A 144 -5.95 -1.62 17.30
N GLN A 145 -6.37 -1.75 18.56
CA GLN A 145 -7.59 -1.13 19.10
C GLN A 145 -7.49 0.39 19.24
N ALA A 146 -6.29 0.96 19.15
CA ALA A 146 -6.10 2.41 19.11
C ALA A 146 -6.48 3.00 17.74
N LEU A 147 -6.69 2.17 16.72
CA LEU A 147 -7.02 2.57 15.37
C LEU A 147 -8.41 2.08 14.94
N GLU A 148 -9.05 2.87 14.09
CA GLU A 148 -10.32 2.55 13.43
C GLU A 148 -10.08 1.76 12.13
N LEU A 149 -9.45 0.58 12.27
CA LEU A 149 -9.03 -0.25 11.13
C LEU A 149 -10.19 -0.75 10.28
N GLU A 150 -11.38 -0.92 10.88
CA GLU A 150 -12.60 -1.27 10.19
C GLU A 150 -13.03 -0.17 9.21
N LEU A 151 -13.01 1.12 9.62
CA LEU A 151 -13.26 2.24 8.72
C LEU A 151 -12.21 2.30 7.60
N MET A 152 -10.95 2.06 7.93
CA MET A 152 -9.88 1.99 6.92
C MET A 152 -10.15 0.88 5.89
N SER A 153 -10.62 -0.29 6.33
CA SER A 153 -11.03 -1.41 5.46
C SER A 153 -12.17 -0.99 4.53
N GLU A 154 -13.18 -0.30 5.05
CA GLU A 154 -14.31 0.24 4.29
C GLU A 154 -13.83 1.23 3.24
N HIS A 155 -13.04 2.23 3.62
CA HIS A 155 -12.47 3.22 2.70
C HIS A 155 -11.66 2.59 1.57
N ILE A 156 -10.82 1.59 1.87
CA ILE A 156 -10.06 0.86 0.83
C ILE A 156 -11.01 0.14 -0.12
N LYS A 157 -12.04 -0.55 0.39
CA LYS A 157 -13.02 -1.26 -0.44
C LYS A 157 -13.81 -0.29 -1.32
N GLU A 158 -14.23 0.85 -0.79
CA GLU A 158 -14.93 1.88 -1.56
C GLU A 158 -14.08 2.41 -2.70
N LEU A 159 -12.80 2.74 -2.43
CA LEU A 159 -11.83 3.15 -3.45
C LEU A 159 -11.64 2.08 -4.52
N LEU A 160 -11.54 0.79 -4.15
CA LEU A 160 -11.44 -0.33 -5.10
C LEU A 160 -12.68 -0.49 -5.97
N THR A 161 -13.86 -0.06 -5.49
CA THR A 161 -15.12 -0.08 -6.25
C THR A 161 -15.40 1.19 -7.05
N GLY A 162 -14.45 2.15 -7.08
CA GLY A 162 -14.61 3.39 -7.85
C GLY A 162 -15.33 4.51 -7.11
N LYS A 163 -15.42 4.46 -5.78
CA LYS A 163 -16.00 5.54 -4.96
C LYS A 163 -14.91 6.35 -4.28
N SER A 164 -14.99 7.67 -4.38
CA SER A 164 -14.14 8.58 -3.60
C SER A 164 -14.55 8.56 -2.13
N VAL A 165 -13.57 8.75 -1.25
CA VAL A 165 -13.75 8.77 0.21
C VAL A 165 -13.00 9.95 0.81
N PHE A 166 -13.46 10.46 1.94
CA PHE A 166 -12.70 11.45 2.70
C PHE A 166 -11.88 10.75 3.79
N LEU A 167 -10.57 10.76 3.62
CA LEU A 167 -9.64 10.18 4.58
C LEU A 167 -9.50 11.10 5.81
N PRO A 168 -9.38 10.52 7.02
CA PRO A 168 -9.00 11.29 8.19
C PRO A 168 -7.54 11.75 8.10
N LYS A 169 -7.17 12.67 9.01
CA LYS A 169 -5.79 13.07 9.27
C LYS A 169 -5.54 13.03 10.77
N TYR A 170 -4.50 12.35 11.21
CA TYR A 170 -4.13 12.30 12.62
C TYR A 170 -2.86 13.12 12.90
N ASP A 171 -2.88 13.87 13.99
CA ASP A 171 -1.77 14.67 14.46
C ASP A 171 -0.85 13.87 15.40
N MET A 172 0.27 13.42 14.83
CA MET A 172 1.31 12.64 15.52
C MET A 172 2.27 13.52 16.36
N SER A 173 2.03 14.82 16.50
CA SER A 173 2.86 15.72 17.32
C SER A 173 2.68 15.56 18.83
N GLY A 174 1.73 14.72 19.25
CA GLY A 174 1.39 14.48 20.66
C GLY A 174 0.09 15.16 21.11
N THR A 175 -0.60 15.91 20.23
CA THR A 175 -1.96 16.40 20.54
C THR A 175 -3.00 15.29 20.52
N ALA A 176 -2.71 14.19 19.81
CA ALA A 176 -3.62 13.07 19.57
C ALA A 176 -4.97 13.49 18.94
N LYS A 177 -4.96 14.58 18.19
CA LYS A 177 -6.14 15.10 17.50
C LYS A 177 -6.32 14.40 16.15
N ARG A 178 -7.56 14.04 15.84
CA ARG A 178 -7.95 13.57 14.51
C ARG A 178 -8.85 14.60 13.84
N PHE A 179 -8.58 14.84 12.57
CA PHE A 179 -9.43 15.63 11.69
C PHE A 179 -10.14 14.66 10.75
N ASP A 180 -11.43 14.46 10.98
CA ASP A 180 -12.26 13.68 10.06
C ASP A 180 -12.53 14.44 8.77
N ASN A 181 -12.78 13.68 7.71
CA ASN A 181 -13.07 14.18 6.37
C ASN A 181 -12.02 15.15 5.80
N HIS A 182 -10.74 14.95 6.13
CA HIS A 182 -9.68 15.92 5.84
C HIS A 182 -9.22 15.91 4.37
N THR A 183 -8.97 14.74 3.81
CA THR A 183 -8.38 14.61 2.45
C THR A 183 -9.31 13.81 1.55
N LEU A 184 -9.79 14.41 0.46
CA LEU A 184 -10.52 13.68 -0.57
C LEU A 184 -9.55 12.73 -1.30
N ALA A 185 -9.81 11.43 -1.22
CA ALA A 185 -9.08 10.40 -1.94
C ALA A 185 -9.91 9.91 -3.14
N HIS A 186 -9.25 9.82 -4.30
CA HIS A 186 -9.85 9.33 -5.53
C HIS A 186 -9.54 7.84 -5.73
N PRO A 187 -10.46 7.07 -6.34
CA PRO A 187 -10.17 5.73 -6.83
C PRO A 187 -8.95 5.75 -7.74
N SER A 188 -8.05 4.77 -7.58
CA SER A 188 -6.85 4.63 -8.41
C SER A 188 -6.69 3.19 -8.87
N LYS A 189 -5.83 2.95 -9.86
CA LYS A 189 -5.43 1.59 -10.29
C LYS A 189 -4.81 0.79 -9.14
N ILE A 190 -4.10 1.46 -8.24
CA ILE A 190 -3.48 0.87 -7.05
C ILE A 190 -3.89 1.67 -5.81
N ILE A 191 -4.39 0.99 -4.79
CA ILE A 191 -4.59 1.54 -3.45
C ILE A 191 -3.49 0.97 -2.55
N ILE A 192 -2.67 1.81 -1.94
CA ILE A 192 -1.54 1.38 -1.11
C ILE A 192 -1.68 1.88 0.33
N SER A 193 -1.41 1.01 1.29
CA SER A 193 -1.39 1.34 2.70
C SER A 193 -0.14 0.82 3.38
N GLU A 194 0.38 1.61 4.31
CA GLU A 194 1.50 1.23 5.16
C GLU A 194 1.19 1.60 6.61
N GLY A 195 1.62 0.76 7.55
CA GLY A 195 1.53 1.01 8.98
C GLY A 195 1.91 -0.21 9.81
N LEU A 196 2.08 -0.02 11.12
CA LEU A 196 2.40 -1.12 12.05
C LEU A 196 1.34 -2.24 11.98
N PHE A 197 0.06 -1.85 11.90
CA PHE A 197 -1.08 -2.76 11.98
C PHE A 197 -1.78 -3.03 10.64
N ALA A 198 -1.17 -2.63 9.53
CA ALA A 198 -1.77 -2.72 8.19
C ALA A 198 -2.03 -4.15 7.72
N LEU A 199 -1.47 -5.18 8.37
CA LEU A 199 -1.69 -6.59 8.05
C LEU A 199 -2.33 -7.39 9.20
N THR A 200 -2.91 -6.70 10.19
CA THR A 200 -3.64 -7.36 11.28
C THR A 200 -5.00 -7.92 10.81
N GLU A 201 -5.57 -8.86 11.58
CA GLU A 201 -6.85 -9.53 11.28
C GLU A 201 -7.98 -8.57 10.86
N LYS A 202 -8.06 -7.39 11.47
CA LYS A 202 -9.12 -6.41 11.22
C LYS A 202 -9.12 -5.85 9.80
N ILE A 203 -7.98 -5.89 9.10
CA ILE A 203 -7.81 -5.18 7.83
C ILE A 203 -7.11 -5.99 6.74
N LYS A 204 -6.41 -7.08 7.08
CA LYS A 204 -5.60 -7.85 6.11
C LYS A 204 -6.41 -8.30 4.87
N ASP A 205 -7.70 -8.58 5.03
CA ASP A 205 -8.58 -9.02 3.94
C ASP A 205 -9.03 -7.89 3.00
N ALA A 206 -8.72 -6.62 3.33
CA ALA A 206 -8.87 -5.51 2.39
C ALA A 206 -7.76 -5.49 1.32
N PHE A 207 -6.67 -6.25 1.51
CA PHE A 207 -5.49 -6.21 0.65
C PHE A 207 -5.36 -7.43 -0.28
N ASP A 208 -5.20 -7.14 -1.57
CA ASP A 208 -4.82 -8.13 -2.57
C ASP A 208 -3.39 -8.63 -2.38
N PHE A 209 -2.47 -7.71 -2.08
CA PHE A 209 -1.06 -8.01 -1.94
C PHE A 209 -0.58 -7.58 -0.55
N LYS A 210 -0.07 -8.53 0.22
CA LYS A 210 0.40 -8.31 1.59
C LYS A 210 1.92 -8.37 1.61
N ILE A 211 2.55 -7.27 2.02
CA ILE A 211 4.00 -7.13 2.08
C ILE A 211 4.42 -6.91 3.53
N TYR A 212 5.37 -7.72 4.01
CA TYR A 212 6.01 -7.49 5.30
C TYR A 212 7.45 -7.01 5.10
N VAL A 213 7.83 -5.93 5.77
CA VAL A 213 9.22 -5.45 5.76
C VAL A 213 9.94 -5.98 6.99
N ASP A 214 10.87 -6.89 6.74
CA ASP A 214 11.66 -7.59 7.76
C ASP A 214 13.01 -6.90 7.94
N VAL A 215 13.49 -6.86 9.17
CA VAL A 215 14.78 -6.24 9.52
C VAL A 215 15.37 -7.02 10.68
N ARG A 216 16.69 -7.18 10.69
CA ARG A 216 17.35 -7.82 11.82
C ARG A 216 17.18 -6.98 13.10
N PRO A 217 16.94 -7.61 14.26
CA PRO A 217 16.68 -6.88 15.51
C PRO A 217 17.77 -5.86 15.89
N GLU A 218 19.04 -6.16 15.63
CA GLU A 218 20.15 -5.27 15.91
C GLU A 218 20.12 -3.99 15.07
N VAL A 219 19.84 -4.11 13.76
CA VAL A 219 19.75 -2.96 12.85
C VAL A 219 18.49 -2.14 13.14
N GLN A 220 17.39 -2.82 13.44
CA GLN A 220 16.13 -2.18 13.82
C GLN A 220 16.32 -1.35 15.10
N LYS A 221 16.98 -1.91 16.10
CA LYS A 221 17.30 -1.24 17.36
C LYS A 221 18.19 -0.02 17.15
N GLU A 222 19.26 -0.16 16.38
CA GLU A 222 20.15 0.95 16.04
C GLU A 222 19.37 2.10 15.38
N ARG A 223 18.62 1.81 14.32
CA ARG A 223 17.79 2.80 13.61
C ARG A 223 16.76 3.45 14.52
N PHE A 224 16.17 2.69 15.44
CA PHE A 224 15.24 3.22 16.43
C PHE A 224 15.93 4.26 17.32
N PHE A 225 17.10 3.95 17.88
CA PHE A 225 17.81 4.86 18.78
C PHE A 225 18.37 6.10 18.07
N VAL A 226 18.78 5.98 16.81
CA VAL A 226 19.14 7.15 15.98
C VAL A 226 17.93 8.09 15.85
N ARG A 227 16.76 7.56 15.48
CA ARG A 227 15.52 8.37 15.38
C ARG A 227 15.07 8.93 16.73
N ALA A 228 15.28 8.19 17.81
CA ALA A 228 14.95 8.64 19.16
C ALA A 228 15.83 9.84 19.58
N ALA A 229 17.10 9.84 19.19
CA ALA A 229 18.01 10.96 19.41
C ALA A 229 17.62 12.19 18.56
N GLU A 230 17.27 12.00 17.29
CA GLU A 230 16.75 13.07 16.40
C GLU A 230 15.47 13.73 16.96
N ARG A 231 14.70 13.01 17.77
CA ARG A 231 13.46 13.45 18.41
C ARG A 231 13.63 13.88 19.86
N ASP A 232 14.87 13.94 20.35
CA ASP A 232 15.22 14.34 21.71
C ASP A 232 14.47 13.54 22.81
N LEU A 233 14.31 12.22 22.61
CA LEU A 233 13.60 11.37 23.57
C LEU A 233 14.42 11.05 24.84
N GLY A 234 15.71 11.32 24.85
CA GLY A 234 16.60 11.15 25.99
C GLY A 234 16.50 9.76 26.67
N GLU A 235 16.41 9.74 28.00
CA GLU A 235 16.38 8.51 28.79
C GLU A 235 15.13 7.64 28.56
N SER A 236 14.03 8.24 28.08
CA SER A 236 12.77 7.52 27.83
C SER A 236 12.86 6.54 26.66
N ALA A 237 13.83 6.72 25.74
CA ALA A 237 13.97 5.93 24.52
C ALA A 237 14.07 4.42 24.79
N LYS A 238 14.76 4.01 25.87
CA LYS A 238 14.88 2.59 26.24
C LYS A 238 13.55 1.96 26.63
N GLY A 239 12.72 2.69 27.37
CA GLY A 239 11.39 2.25 27.79
C GLY A 239 10.44 2.13 26.59
N ILE A 240 10.45 3.14 25.71
CA ILE A 240 9.64 3.16 24.49
C ILE A 240 10.04 2.00 23.57
N TYR A 241 11.33 1.77 23.36
CA TYR A 241 11.82 0.63 22.57
C TYR A 241 11.33 -0.70 23.14
N LYS A 242 11.43 -0.89 24.46
CA LYS A 242 10.99 -2.12 25.13
C LYS A 242 9.49 -2.34 24.94
N ASN A 243 8.67 -1.31 25.12
CA ASN A 243 7.22 -1.39 24.89
C ASN A 243 6.92 -1.76 23.43
N ALA A 244 7.48 -1.00 22.48
CA ALA A 244 7.28 -1.22 21.06
C ALA A 244 7.66 -2.64 20.62
N SER A 245 8.77 -3.18 21.14
CA SER A 245 9.21 -4.55 20.82
C SER A 245 8.28 -5.63 21.40
N GLN A 246 7.77 -5.43 22.63
CA GLN A 246 6.79 -6.35 23.24
C GLN A 246 5.46 -6.33 22.48
N LYS A 247 4.99 -5.16 22.06
CA LYS A 247 3.77 -5.01 21.27
C LYS A 247 3.94 -5.58 19.87
N ALA A 248 5.11 -5.36 19.26
CA ALA A 248 5.44 -5.94 17.96
C ALA A 248 5.41 -7.47 17.97
N GLU A 249 5.88 -8.11 19.04
CA GLU A 249 5.83 -9.57 19.20
C GLU A 249 4.41 -10.12 19.12
N ILE A 250 3.44 -9.40 19.68
CA ILE A 250 2.04 -9.82 19.75
C ILE A 250 1.29 -9.47 18.47
N TYR A 251 1.47 -8.26 17.94
CA TYR A 251 0.58 -7.71 16.92
C TYR A 251 1.21 -7.57 15.53
N ILE A 252 2.54 -7.49 15.42
CA ILE A 252 3.21 -7.13 14.17
C ILE A 252 3.96 -8.33 13.59
N ARG A 253 4.88 -8.95 14.34
CA ARG A 253 5.69 -10.09 13.87
C ARG A 253 4.85 -11.25 13.33
N PRO A 254 3.69 -11.62 13.92
CA PRO A 254 2.85 -12.69 13.37
C PRO A 254 2.34 -12.40 11.95
N CYS A 255 2.18 -11.12 11.58
CA CYS A 255 1.73 -10.72 10.24
C CYS A 255 2.68 -11.18 9.12
N LYS A 256 3.95 -11.47 9.44
CA LYS A 256 4.93 -12.02 8.48
C LYS A 256 4.48 -13.36 7.90
N ASN A 257 3.75 -14.18 8.67
CA ASN A 257 3.26 -15.48 8.20
C ASN A 257 2.18 -15.35 7.12
N ASP A 258 1.39 -14.28 7.19
CA ASP A 258 0.32 -14.00 6.24
C ASP A 258 0.79 -13.21 5.01
N ALA A 259 1.96 -12.59 5.08
CA ALA A 259 2.53 -11.84 3.97
C ALA A 259 2.76 -12.71 2.73
N ASP A 260 2.45 -12.15 1.56
CA ASP A 260 2.71 -12.76 0.26
C ASP A 260 4.18 -12.57 -0.15
N ILE A 261 4.75 -11.42 0.24
CA ILE A 261 6.13 -11.03 -0.04
C ILE A 261 6.74 -10.50 1.26
N VAL A 262 7.94 -10.97 1.59
CA VAL A 262 8.74 -10.41 2.67
C VAL A 262 9.94 -9.68 2.06
N LEU A 263 10.01 -8.37 2.28
CA LEU A 263 11.06 -7.50 1.80
C LEU A 263 12.12 -7.23 2.87
N SER A 264 13.39 -7.12 2.49
CA SER A 264 14.50 -6.81 3.39
C SER A 264 14.61 -5.32 3.65
N GLY A 265 14.20 -4.86 4.83
CA GLY A 265 14.33 -3.48 5.29
C GLY A 265 15.79 -2.95 5.34
N GLU A 266 16.77 -3.81 5.12
CA GLU A 266 18.19 -3.51 5.11
C GLU A 266 18.75 -3.32 3.69
N ALA A 267 18.04 -3.80 2.66
CA ALA A 267 18.53 -3.72 1.30
C ALA A 267 18.66 -2.25 0.83
N VAL A 268 19.68 -2.00 0.01
CA VAL A 268 20.00 -0.67 -0.48
C VAL A 268 18.89 -0.16 -1.41
N ARG A 269 18.50 1.11 -1.28
CA ARG A 269 17.41 1.72 -2.08
C ARG A 269 17.58 1.56 -3.59
N ALA A 270 18.82 1.58 -4.09
CA ALA A 270 19.09 1.36 -5.52
C ALA A 270 18.68 -0.05 -6.00
N LYS A 271 18.84 -1.07 -5.14
CA LYS A 271 18.41 -2.45 -5.43
C LYS A 271 16.89 -2.55 -5.47
N TYR A 272 16.20 -1.90 -4.52
CA TYR A 272 14.74 -1.78 -4.54
C TYR A 272 14.23 -1.20 -5.84
N LYS A 273 14.77 -0.06 -6.27
CA LYS A 273 14.39 0.57 -7.53
C LYS A 273 14.69 -0.33 -8.73
N ALA A 274 15.84 -0.99 -8.76
CA ALA A 274 16.19 -1.94 -9.81
C ALA A 274 15.19 -3.11 -9.89
N PHE A 275 14.81 -3.68 -8.74
CA PHE A 275 13.81 -4.74 -8.67
C PHE A 275 12.43 -4.28 -9.14
N LEU A 276 11.94 -3.13 -8.66
CA LEU A 276 10.67 -2.55 -9.09
C LEU A 276 10.65 -2.25 -10.59
N ASN A 277 11.76 -1.75 -11.15
CA ASN A 277 11.88 -1.48 -12.58
C ASN A 277 11.80 -2.75 -13.43
N LYS A 278 12.28 -3.91 -12.94
CA LYS A 278 12.08 -5.20 -13.63
C LYS A 278 10.58 -5.54 -13.72
N LEU A 279 9.80 -5.24 -12.68
CA LEU A 279 8.34 -5.47 -12.67
C LEU A 279 7.61 -4.47 -13.58
N ILE A 280 8.00 -3.20 -13.56
CA ILE A 280 7.43 -2.16 -14.45
C ILE A 280 7.72 -2.48 -15.92
N ASN A 281 8.90 -3.00 -16.24
CA ASN A 281 9.25 -3.40 -17.61
C ASN A 281 8.29 -4.49 -18.14
N ILE A 282 7.81 -5.39 -17.29
CA ILE A 282 6.74 -6.32 -17.68
C ILE A 282 5.47 -5.55 -18.04
N VAL A 283 5.04 -4.57 -17.23
CA VAL A 283 3.85 -3.76 -17.51
C VAL A 283 4.00 -3.02 -18.83
N GLN A 284 5.16 -2.40 -19.07
CA GLN A 284 5.50 -1.71 -20.31
C GLN A 284 5.43 -2.65 -21.52
N GLN A 285 6.15 -3.78 -21.44
CA GLN A 285 6.17 -4.78 -22.50
C GLN A 285 4.79 -5.41 -22.74
N GLU A 286 3.92 -5.48 -21.74
CA GLU A 286 2.62 -6.13 -21.92
C GLU A 286 1.55 -5.16 -22.39
N ASN A 287 1.59 -3.90 -21.97
CA ASN A 287 0.48 -2.99 -22.13
C ASN A 287 0.82 -1.76 -23.00
N PHE A 288 2.10 -1.54 -23.31
CA PHE A 288 2.58 -0.34 -23.99
C PHE A 288 3.58 -0.61 -25.13
N ARG A 289 3.60 -1.83 -25.73
CA ARG A 289 4.53 -2.24 -26.82
C ARG A 289 4.68 -1.23 -27.97
N ASN A 290 3.63 -0.45 -28.25
CA ASN A 290 3.59 0.49 -29.37
C ASN A 290 3.87 1.95 -28.98
N LYS A 291 4.03 2.26 -27.68
CA LYS A 291 4.53 3.56 -27.21
C LYS A 291 6.06 3.44 -27.06
N ILE A 292 6.78 3.43 -28.19
CA ILE A 292 8.21 3.80 -28.18
C ILE A 292 8.21 5.32 -28.18
N ILE A 293 8.52 5.92 -27.03
CA ILE A 293 8.73 7.37 -26.95
C ILE A 293 10.18 7.61 -27.40
N LEU A 294 10.34 8.38 -28.48
CA LEU A 294 11.61 8.86 -29.02
C LEU A 294 12.35 9.73 -28.00
#